data_AF-A0A8S9N1A6-F1
#
_entry.id   AF-A0A8S9N1A6-F1
#
_cell.length_a   1.000
_cell.length_b   1.000
_cell.length_c   1.000
_cell.angle_alpha   90.00
_cell.angle_beta   90.00
_cell.angle_gamma   90.00
#
_symmetry.space_group_name_H-M   'P 1'
#
loop_
_entity.id
_entity.type
_entity.pdbx_description
1 polymer ?
#
loop_
_entity_poly.entity_id
_entity_poly.type
_entity_poly.pdbx_seq_one_letter_code
_entity_poly.pdbx_strand_id
1 'polypeptide(L)' 'MLKVKQEHNQKGQVGLSVTAEVFEIKPPLNVVELRKSYGDSSLYRQLYEKTIKRSRHFLAGTRASNTECVGVFG' A
#
# COMPACT_ATOMS: atom_id res chain seq x y z
N MET A 1 0.56 -18.34 0.06
CA MET A 1 0.17 -16.95 0.41
C MET A 1 1.42 -16.24 0.94
N LEU A 2 2.02 -15.35 0.15
CA LEU A 2 3.28 -14.70 0.49
C LEU A 2 2.98 -13.37 1.23
N LYS A 3 3.31 -13.27 2.51
CA LYS A 3 3.10 -12.04 3.30
C LYS A 3 4.40 -11.25 3.38
N VAL A 4 4.51 -10.19 2.59
CA VAL A 4 5.67 -9.30 2.62
C VAL A 4 5.42 -8.20 3.65
N LYS A 5 6.22 -8.20 4.73
CA LYS A 5 6.26 -7.09 5.70
C LYS A 5 7.41 -6.16 5.30
N GLN A 6 7.07 -4.94 4.89
CA GLN A 6 8.07 -3.93 4.55
C GLN A 6 8.05 -2.86 5.66
N GLU A 7 9.10 -2.82 6.48
CA GLU A 7 9.27 -1.84 7.54
C GLU A 7 10.28 -0.78 7.07
N HIS A 8 9.85 0.48 6.97
CA HIS A 8 10.73 1.61 6.63
C HIS A 8 10.93 2.47 7.88
N ASN A 9 12.05 2.23 8.57
CA ASN A 9 12.36 2.85 9.86
C ASN A 9 13.37 3.99 9.67
N GLN A 10 12.89 5.22 9.49
CA GLN A 10 13.74 6.42 9.52
C GLN A 10 13.83 6.93 10.96
N LYS A 11 15.02 6.83 11.56
CA LYS A 11 15.33 7.21 12.95
C LYS A 11 14.82 8.63 13.26
N GLY A 12 13.82 8.73 14.14
CA GLY A 12 13.35 10.00 14.72
C GLY A 12 11.89 10.38 14.41
N GLN A 13 11.20 9.67 13.52
CA GLN A 13 9.78 9.89 13.24
C GLN A 13 8.96 8.71 13.77
N VAL A 14 7.74 8.97 14.26
CA VAL A 14 6.75 7.94 14.59
C VAL A 14 6.65 7.00 13.39
N GLY A 15 7.21 5.78 13.54
CA GLY A 15 7.38 4.85 12.43
C GLY A 15 6.04 4.44 11.83
N LEU A 16 6.03 4.13 10.54
CA LEU A 16 4.86 3.61 9.83
C LEU A 16 5.04 2.12 9.56
N SER A 17 4.08 1.31 10.00
CA SER A 17 4.00 -0.12 9.70
C SER A 17 2.80 -0.40 8.81
N VAL A 18 3.06 -1.01 7.65
CA VAL A 18 2.03 -1.42 6.69
C VAL A 18 2.18 -2.90 6.35
N THR A 19 1.04 -3.53 6.09
CA THR A 19 0.96 -4.86 5.49
C THR A 19 0.51 -4.71 4.05
N ALA A 20 1.19 -5.38 3.12
CA ALA A 20 0.79 -5.47 1.72
C ALA A 20 0.31 -6.89 1.40
N GLU A 21 -0.92 -7.00 0.90
CA GLU A 21 -1.51 -8.25 0.42
C GLU A 21 -1.77 -8.12 -1.08
N VAL A 22 -1.32 -9.11 -1.86
CA VAL A 22 -1.45 -9.12 -3.32
C VAL A 22 -2.33 -10.30 -3.71
N PHE A 23 -3.38 -10.01 -4.48
CA PHE A 23 -4.34 -10.98 -4.97
C PHE A 23 -4.34 -10.95 -6.49
N GLU A 24 -4.03 -12.08 -7.13
CA GLU A 24 -4.17 -12.21 -8.57
C GLU A 24 -5.66 -12.32 -8.93
N ILE A 25 -6.16 -11.43 -9.80
CA ILE A 25 -7.52 -11.58 -10.34
C ILE A 25 -7.45 -12.49 -11.56
N LYS A 26 -6.55 -12.15 -12.49
CA LYS A 26 -6.23 -12.88 -13.71
C LYS A 26 -4.94 -12.31 -14.28
N PRO A 27 -4.07 -13.05 -14.97
CA PRO A 27 -2.90 -12.45 -15.60
C PRO A 27 -3.28 -11.35 -16.63
N PRO A 28 -2.64 -10.17 -16.65
CA PRO A 28 -1.61 -9.62 -15.75
C PRO A 28 -2.16 -8.78 -14.56
N LEU A 29 -3.48 -8.80 -14.34
CA LEU A 29 -4.21 -8.05 -13.34
C LEU A 29 -4.07 -8.61 -11.90
N ASN A 30 -3.56 -7.76 -11.02
CA ASN A 30 -3.39 -8.01 -9.60
C ASN A 30 -4.05 -6.90 -8.78
N VAL A 31 -4.67 -7.24 -7.65
CA VAL A 31 -5.05 -6.27 -6.63
C VAL A 31 -3.96 -6.23 -5.58
N VAL A 32 -3.53 -5.02 -5.21
CA VAL A 32 -2.68 -4.80 -4.04
C VAL A 32 -3.50 -4.06 -3.00
N GLU A 33 -3.63 -4.67 -1.83
CA GLU A 33 -4.23 -4.09 -0.65
C GLU A 33 -3.13 -3.72 0.35
N LEU A 34 -3.06 -2.44 0.70
CA LEU A 34 -2.19 -1.92 1.74
C LEU A 34 -3.01 -1.63 3.00
N ARG A 35 -2.65 -2.25 4.10
CA ARG A 35 -3.28 -2.03 5.41
C ARG A 35 -2.29 -1.41 6.37
N LYS A 36 -2.61 -0.24 6.92
CA LYS A 36 -1.84 0.40 7.99
C LYS A 36 -2.05 -0.38 9.27
N SER A 37 -0.99 -1.01 9.78
CA SER A 37 -1.04 -1.77 11.03
C SER A 37 -0.79 -0.86 12.24
N TYR A 38 0.16 0.07 12.12
CA TYR A 38 0.48 1.02 13.17
C TYR A 38 1.21 2.24 12.57
N GLY A 39 1.18 3.38 13.27
CA GLY A 39 1.98 4.55 12.90
C GLY A 39 1.20 5.69 12.25
N ASP A 40 1.97 6.66 11.74
CA ASP A 40 1.48 7.96 11.31
C ASP A 40 0.65 7.90 10.01
N SER A 41 -0.59 8.41 10.07
CA SER A 41 -1.52 8.44 8.93
C SER A 41 -1.07 9.37 7.80
N SER A 42 -0.33 10.43 8.11
CA SER A 42 0.23 11.34 7.10
C SER A 42 1.36 10.66 6.32
N LEU A 43 2.22 9.88 6.99
CA LEU A 43 3.22 9.05 6.33
C LEU A 43 2.57 7.96 5.47
N TYR A 44 1.49 7.34 5.96
CA TYR A 44 0.71 6.36 5.18
C TYR A 44 0.15 6.98 3.90
N ARG A 45 -0.42 8.18 4.00
CA ARG A 45 -0.94 8.90 2.83
C ARG A 45 0.16 9.28 1.84
N GLN A 46 1.31 9.74 2.34
CA GLN A 46 2.46 10.05 1.49
C GLN A 46 3.00 8.81 0.76
N LEU A 47 3.11 7.67 1.45
CA LEU A 47 3.51 6.40 0.84
C LEU A 47 2.54 6.00 -0.26
N TYR A 48 1.24 6.05 0.04
CA TYR A 48 0.19 5.72 -0.91
C TYR A 48 0.21 6.63 -2.16
N GLU A 49 0.40 7.95 -1.98
CA GLU A 49 0.50 8.90 -3.10
C GLU A 49 1.77 8.71 -3.94
N LYS A 50 2.92 8.45 -3.29
CA LYS A 50 4.19 8.26 -4.01
C LYS A 50 4.28 6.93 -4.73
N THR A 51 3.73 5.86 -4.16
CA THR A 51 3.96 4.49 -4.66
C THR A 51 2.77 3.97 -5.44
N ILE A 52 1.56 4.00 -4.86
CA ILE A 52 0.38 3.38 -5.46
C ILE A 52 -0.20 4.28 -6.56
N LYS A 53 -0.47 5.56 -6.26
CA LYS A 53 -1.03 6.49 -7.26
C LYS A 53 -0.08 6.79 -8.42
N ARG A 54 1.24 6.70 -8.21
CA ARG A 54 2.25 7.08 -9.21
C ARG A 54 2.81 5.88 -9.99
N SER A 55 2.35 4.66 -9.70
CA SER A 55 2.78 3.47 -10.43
C SER A 55 2.22 3.47 -11.85
N ARG A 56 3.07 3.21 -12.85
CA ARG A 56 2.65 3.09 -14.26
C ARG A 56 1.71 1.91 -14.52
N HIS A 57 1.74 0.91 -13.65
CA HIS A 57 0.88 -0.27 -13.73
C HIS A 57 -0.41 -0.09 -12.93
N PHE A 58 -0.62 1.05 -12.28
CA PHE A 58 -1.86 1.31 -11.56
C PHE A 58 -2.99 1.61 -12.54
N LEU A 59 -4.03 0.78 -12.54
CA LEU A 59 -5.10 0.84 -13.52
C LEU A 59 -6.32 1.59 -13.00
N ALA A 60 -6.84 1.25 -11.82
CA ALA A 60 -8.03 1.91 -11.25
C ALA A 60 -8.26 1.53 -9.78
N GLY A 61 -9.12 2.32 -9.13
CA GLY A 61 -9.77 1.99 -7.85
C GLY A 61 -8.90 2.36 -6.66
N THR A 62 -9.35 3.38 -5.91
CA THR A 62 -8.68 3.78 -4.68
C THR A 62 -9.74 3.92 -3.60
N ARG A 63 -10.07 2.83 -2.91
CA ARG A 63 -10.70 2.97 -1.59
C ARG A 63 -9.57 3.24 -0.61
N ALA A 64 -9.26 4.52 -0.41
CA ALA A 64 -8.25 4.98 0.51
C ALA A 64 -8.94 5.53 1.77
N SER A 65 -8.72 4.89 2.89
CA SER A 65 -9.06 5.37 4.23
C SER A 65 -7.76 5.70 4.99
N ASN A 66 -7.88 6.14 6.24
CA ASN A 66 -6.71 6.36 7.09
C ASN A 66 -5.98 5.06 7.46
N THR A 67 -6.55 3.89 7.13
CA THR A 67 -6.01 2.58 7.51
C THR A 67 -5.91 1.60 6.37
N GLU A 68 -6.62 1.77 5.26
CA GLU A 68 -6.65 0.80 4.16
C GLU A 68 -6.68 1.49 2.80
N CYS A 69 -5.89 0.97 1.86
CA CYS A 69 -5.77 1.45 0.50
C CYS A 69 -5.76 0.24 -0.42
N VAL A 70 -6.75 0.12 -1.28
CA VAL A 70 -6.82 -0.94 -2.31
C VAL A 70 -6.51 -0.31 -3.67
N GLY A 71 -5.71 -1.01 -4.48
CA GLY A 71 -5.38 -0.61 -5.84
C GLY A 71 -5.32 -1.78 -6.81
N VAL A 72 -5.82 -1.60 -8.03
CA VAL A 72 -5.71 -2.60 -9.11
C VAL A 72 -4.52 -2.27 -9.99
N PHE A 73 -3.68 -3.27 -10.24
CA PHE A 73 -2.44 -3.20 -11.00
C PHE A 73 -2.49 -4.16 -12.19
N GLY A 74 -1.86 -3.82 -13.30
CA GLY A 74 -1.68 -4.71 -14.46
C GLY A 74 -0.85 -4.12 -15.56
#